data_AF-A0A8E5MUQ6-F1
#
_entry.id   AF-A0A8E5MUQ6-F1
#
_cell.length_a   1.000
_cell.length_b   1.000
_cell.length_c   1.000
_cell.angle_alpha   90.00
_cell.angle_beta   90.00
_cell.angle_gamma   90.00
#
_symmetry.space_group_name_H-M   'P 1'
#
loop_
_entity.id
_entity.type
_entity.pdbx_description
1 polymer ?
#
loop_
_entity_poly.entity_id
_entity_poly.type
_entity_poly.pdbx_seq_one_letter_code
_entity_poly.pdbx_strand_id
1 'polypeptide(L)'
;MPGKRIAREKLTIKKMIALYESQCPQASAVQGHYDALFAYAQKRLDKCVFGEEKPACKQCPVHCYQPAKREEMKQIMRWAGPRMLWRHPVLTVRHLIDDKRHVPELPEKYQRKK
;
A
#
# COMPACT_ATOMS: atom_id res chain seq x y z
N MET A 1 13.46 -8.46 10.86
CA MET A 1 13.56 -7.09 10.29
C MET A 1 12.82 -7.08 8.96
N PRO A 2 11.92 -6.12 8.69
CA PRO A 2 11.33 -5.99 7.35
C PRO A 2 12.47 -5.68 6.36
N GLY A 3 12.47 -6.32 5.20
CA GLY A 3 13.48 -6.05 4.19
C GLY A 3 13.29 -4.68 3.53
N LYS A 4 14.24 -4.32 2.65
CA LYS A 4 14.32 -2.98 2.06
C LYS A 4 13.07 -2.61 1.25
N ARG A 5 12.35 -3.58 0.69
CA ARG A 5 11.16 -3.32 -0.14
C ARG A 5 9.93 -3.06 0.71
N ILE A 6 9.64 -3.90 1.71
CA ILE A 6 8.49 -3.67 2.59
C ILE A 6 8.63 -2.35 3.35
N ALA A 7 9.85 -2.01 3.80
CA ALA A 7 10.12 -0.70 4.39
C ALA A 7 9.78 0.46 3.43
N ARG A 8 10.14 0.32 2.13
CA ARG A 8 9.80 1.29 1.10
C ARG A 8 8.30 1.38 0.85
N GLU A 9 7.59 0.26 0.78
CA GLU A 9 6.12 0.26 0.63
C GLU A 9 5.43 0.98 1.79
N LYS A 10 5.87 0.72 3.03
CA LYS A 10 5.38 1.43 4.23
C LYS A 10 5.62 2.94 4.10
N LEU A 11 6.81 3.35 3.66
CA LEU A 11 7.13 4.76 3.47
C LEU A 11 6.24 5.39 2.38
N THR A 12 6.05 4.71 1.24
CA THR A 12 5.17 5.17 0.16
C THR A 12 3.75 5.38 0.67
N ILE A 13 3.17 4.39 1.35
CA ILE A 13 1.81 4.50 1.90
C ILE A 13 1.73 5.66 2.91
N LYS A 14 2.71 5.80 3.81
CA LYS A 14 2.75 6.91 4.77
C LYS A 14 2.68 8.27 4.07
N LYS A 15 3.48 8.45 3.02
CA LYS A 15 3.51 9.70 2.25
C LYS A 15 2.23 9.94 1.47
N MET A 16 1.63 8.90 0.90
CA MET A 16 0.34 9.01 0.20
C MET A 16 -0.80 9.40 1.14
N ILE A 17 -0.87 8.78 2.32
CA ILE A 17 -1.89 9.08 3.34
C ILE A 17 -1.73 10.53 3.82
N ALA A 18 -0.53 10.94 4.24
CA ALA A 18 -0.28 12.31 4.71
C ALA A 18 -0.58 13.36 3.63
N LEU A 19 -0.27 13.05 2.37
CA LEU A 19 -0.59 13.92 1.24
C LEU A 19 -2.12 14.03 1.04
N TYR A 20 -2.84 12.93 1.17
CA TYR A 20 -4.29 12.89 1.04
C TYR A 20 -4.98 13.64 2.18
N GLU A 21 -4.61 13.36 3.42
CA GLU A 21 -5.13 14.00 4.63
C GLU A 21 -4.96 15.53 4.59
N SER A 22 -3.79 16.01 4.15
CA SER A 22 -3.49 17.45 4.15
C SER A 22 -4.13 18.25 3.02
N GLN A 23 -4.46 17.63 1.90
CA GLN A 23 -4.80 18.36 0.66
C GLN A 23 -6.04 17.86 -0.08
N CYS A 24 -6.60 16.70 0.29
CA CYS A 24 -7.83 16.24 -0.32
C CYS A 24 -9.04 16.87 0.38
N PRO A 25 -9.93 17.59 -0.33
CA PRO A 25 -11.15 18.13 0.27
C PRO A 25 -12.12 17.07 0.79
N GLN A 26 -12.00 15.84 0.28
CA GLN A 26 -12.82 14.69 0.67
C GLN A 26 -12.21 13.88 1.82
N ALA A 27 -11.12 14.36 2.41
CA ALA A 27 -10.52 13.69 3.55
C ALA A 27 -11.46 13.71 4.77
N SER A 28 -11.43 12.63 5.55
CA SER A 28 -12.14 12.54 6.81
C SER A 28 -11.60 13.57 7.80
N ALA A 29 -12.50 14.28 8.48
CA ALA A 29 -12.15 15.22 9.55
C ALA A 29 -11.95 14.52 10.91
N VAL A 30 -12.13 13.19 10.99
CA VAL A 30 -12.00 12.44 12.23
C VAL A 30 -10.53 12.37 12.66
N GLN A 31 -10.24 12.88 13.85
CA GLN A 31 -8.88 12.87 14.40
C GLN A 31 -8.36 11.43 14.58
N GLY A 32 -7.12 11.19 14.15
CA GLY A 32 -6.44 9.89 14.28
C GLY A 32 -6.92 8.81 13.30
N HIS A 33 -7.87 9.12 12.42
CA HIS A 33 -8.38 8.18 11.42
C HIS A 33 -7.28 7.68 10.47
N TYR A 34 -6.47 8.60 9.94
CA TYR A 34 -5.39 8.27 9.01
C TYR A 34 -4.21 7.58 9.68
N ASP A 35 -3.93 7.89 10.95
CA ASP A 35 -2.96 7.16 11.75
C ASP A 35 -3.39 5.70 11.97
N ALA A 36 -4.67 5.48 12.28
CA ALA A 36 -5.24 4.14 12.42
C ALA A 36 -5.22 3.36 11.09
N LEU A 37 -5.50 4.03 9.97
CA LEU A 37 -5.41 3.45 8.64
C LEU A 37 -3.97 3.06 8.30
N PHE A 38 -3.00 3.92 8.61
CA PHE A 38 -1.58 3.65 8.38
C PHE A 38 -1.08 2.50 9.25
N ALA A 39 -1.39 2.49 10.55
CA ALA A 39 -1.04 1.40 11.46
C ALA A 39 -1.62 0.05 10.99
N TYR A 40 -2.86 0.06 10.49
CA TYR A 40 -3.47 -1.11 9.86
C TYR A 40 -2.69 -1.57 8.64
N ALA A 41 -2.34 -0.66 7.73
CA ALA A 41 -1.57 -0.98 6.53
C ALA A 41 -0.19 -1.57 6.86
N GLN A 42 0.51 -0.99 7.85
CA GLN A 42 1.80 -1.50 8.33
C GLN A 42 1.66 -2.94 8.83
N LYS A 43 0.67 -3.23 9.67
CA LYS A 43 0.42 -4.57 10.21
C LYS A 43 0.14 -5.60 9.10
N ARG A 44 -0.55 -5.20 8.01
CA ARG A 44 -0.76 -6.09 6.85
C ARG A 44 0.50 -6.33 6.04
N LEU A 45 1.36 -5.32 5.88
CA LEU A 45 2.64 -5.46 5.20
C LEU A 45 3.62 -6.33 5.98
N ASP A 46 3.66 -6.19 7.32
CA ASP A 46 4.50 -7.03 8.19
C ASP A 46 4.12 -8.51 8.16
N LYS A 47 2.84 -8.80 7.94
CA LYS A 47 2.30 -10.16 7.86
C LYS A 47 2.07 -10.61 6.41
N CYS A 48 2.69 -9.95 5.44
CA CYS A 48 2.49 -10.29 4.04
C CYS A 48 3.00 -11.71 3.75
N VAL A 49 2.17 -12.54 3.12
CA VAL A 49 2.52 -13.91 2.75
C VAL A 49 3.67 -14.00 1.76
N PHE A 50 3.83 -12.96 0.94
CA PHE A 50 4.88 -12.85 -0.08
C PHE A 50 6.14 -12.16 0.44
N GLY A 51 6.11 -11.53 1.63
CA GLY A 51 7.26 -10.81 2.17
C GLY A 51 7.86 -9.80 1.19
N GLU A 52 9.16 -9.90 0.91
CA GLU A 52 9.89 -9.02 -0.03
C GLU A 52 9.54 -9.27 -1.50
N GLU A 53 9.02 -10.44 -1.83
CA GLU A 53 8.57 -10.80 -3.18
C GLU A 53 7.15 -10.29 -3.46
N LYS A 54 6.56 -9.54 -2.52
CA LYS A 54 5.20 -9.01 -2.65
C LYS A 54 5.01 -8.27 -3.99
N PRO A 55 3.97 -8.62 -4.78
CA PRO A 55 3.63 -7.87 -5.98
C PRO A 55 3.02 -6.51 -5.62
N ALA A 56 2.78 -5.69 -6.65
CA ALA A 56 2.02 -4.45 -6.50
C ALA A 56 0.67 -4.70 -5.79
N CYS A 57 0.27 -3.81 -4.87
CA CYS A 57 -0.99 -3.97 -4.13
C CYS A 57 -2.21 -4.11 -5.05
N LYS A 58 -2.20 -3.41 -6.19
CA LYS A 58 -3.26 -3.45 -7.21
C LYS A 58 -3.41 -4.81 -7.91
N GLN A 59 -2.34 -5.59 -7.99
CA GLN A 59 -2.27 -6.89 -8.68
C GLN A 59 -2.13 -8.06 -7.70
N CYS A 60 -2.16 -7.79 -6.39
CA CYS A 60 -1.96 -8.82 -5.39
C CYS A 60 -3.13 -9.82 -5.41
N PRO A 61 -2.87 -11.14 -5.55
CA PRO A 61 -3.92 -12.15 -5.62
C PRO A 61 -4.58 -12.40 -4.25
N VAL A 62 -4.00 -11.87 -3.17
CA VAL A 62 -4.51 -12.04 -1.81
C VAL A 62 -5.37 -10.86 -1.38
N HIS A 63 -6.58 -11.17 -0.92
CA HIS A 63 -7.47 -10.21 -0.26
C HIS A 63 -7.02 -9.96 1.17
N CYS A 64 -6.04 -9.06 1.32
CA CYS A 64 -5.48 -8.73 2.63
C CYS A 64 -6.23 -7.61 3.37
N TYR A 65 -6.88 -6.68 2.69
CA TYR A 65 -7.55 -5.57 3.38
C TYR A 65 -9.03 -5.90 3.60
N GLN A 66 -9.58 -5.46 4.73
CA GLN A 66 -11.04 -5.41 4.91
C GLN A 66 -11.65 -4.54 3.79
N PRO A 67 -12.84 -4.89 3.27
CA PRO A 67 -13.42 -4.21 2.10
C PRO A 67 -13.48 -2.68 2.24
N ALA A 68 -13.93 -2.16 3.39
CA ALA A 68 -13.98 -0.72 3.65
C ALA A 68 -12.60 -0.06 3.59
N LYS A 69 -11.61 -0.58 4.32
CA LYS A 69 -10.23 -0.05 4.33
C LYS A 69 -9.54 -0.19 2.98
N ARG A 70 -9.88 -1.22 2.21
CA ARG A 70 -9.37 -1.43 0.86
C ARG A 70 -9.84 -0.31 -0.06
N GLU A 71 -11.13 0.01 -0.02
CA GLU A 71 -11.70 1.04 -0.88
C GLU A 71 -11.15 2.42 -0.55
N GLU A 72 -11.04 2.71 0.74
CA GLU A 72 -10.38 3.92 1.21
C GLU A 72 -8.93 4.02 0.72
N MET A 73 -8.14 2.95 0.88
CA MET A 73 -6.75 2.95 0.41
C MET A 73 -6.67 3.14 -1.12
N LYS A 74 -7.61 2.60 -1.90
CA LYS A 74 -7.68 2.85 -3.35
C LYS A 74 -7.98 4.31 -3.65
N GLN A 75 -8.89 4.94 -2.92
CA GLN A 75 -9.20 6.37 -3.08
C GLN A 75 -7.95 7.21 -2.83
N ILE A 76 -7.24 6.94 -1.72
CA ILE A 76 -5.96 7.58 -1.40
C ILE A 76 -4.94 7.32 -2.52
N MET A 77 -4.75 6.07 -2.95
CA MET A 77 -3.79 5.74 -4.00
C MET A 77 -4.11 6.44 -5.33
N ARG A 78 -5.37 6.47 -5.74
CA ARG A 78 -5.82 7.12 -6.97
C ARG A 78 -5.63 8.63 -6.93
N TRP A 79 -5.90 9.25 -5.79
CA TRP A 79 -5.79 10.71 -5.64
C TRP A 79 -4.34 11.16 -5.42
N ALA A 80 -3.61 10.49 -4.53
CA ALA A 80 -2.25 10.85 -4.13
C ALA A 80 -1.20 10.36 -5.13
N GLY A 81 -1.44 9.28 -5.88
CA GLY A 81 -0.47 8.68 -6.82
C GLY A 81 0.09 9.66 -7.84
N PRO A 82 -0.74 10.31 -8.68
CA PRO A 82 -0.27 11.32 -9.64
C PRO A 82 0.39 12.53 -8.97
N ARG A 83 -0.03 12.87 -7.75
CA ARG A 83 0.44 14.04 -6.98
C ARG A 83 1.77 13.79 -6.25
N MET A 84 2.07 12.54 -5.92
CA MET A 84 3.34 12.13 -5.32
C MET A 84 4.52 12.35 -6.26
N LEU A 85 4.32 12.36 -7.59
CA LEU A 85 5.39 12.60 -8.56
C LEU A 85 6.08 13.95 -8.33
N TRP A 86 5.31 14.98 -7.98
CA TRP A 86 5.81 16.34 -7.78
C TRP A 86 6.59 16.53 -6.47
N ARG A 87 6.26 15.76 -5.41
CA ARG A 87 6.89 15.88 -4.08
C ARG A 87 7.97 14.85 -3.81
N HIS A 88 7.79 13.64 -4.32
CA HIS A 88 8.65 12.50 -4.06
C HIS A 88 8.97 11.76 -5.37
N PRO A 89 9.59 12.42 -6.35
CA PRO A 89 9.77 11.87 -7.70
C PRO A 89 10.51 10.53 -7.69
N VAL A 90 11.59 10.40 -6.92
CA VAL A 90 12.37 9.16 -6.80
C VAL A 90 11.54 8.01 -6.21
N LEU A 91 10.72 8.30 -5.19
CA LEU A 91 9.88 7.29 -4.55
C LEU A 91 8.76 6.84 -5.49
N THR A 92 8.15 7.79 -6.21
CA THR A 92 7.10 7.54 -7.21
C THR A 92 7.62 6.69 -8.35
N VAL A 93 8.77 7.04 -8.94
CA VAL A 93 9.36 6.26 -10.04
C VAL A 93 9.65 4.82 -9.60
N ARG A 94 10.25 4.63 -8.42
CA ARG A 94 10.49 3.28 -7.86
C ARG A 94 9.20 2.52 -7.62
N HIS A 95 8.16 3.18 -7.10
CA HIS A 95 6.85 2.59 -6.89
C HIS A 95 6.20 2.16 -8.22
N LEU A 96 6.28 3.00 -9.26
CA LEU A 96 5.77 2.69 -10.60
C LEU A 96 6.49 1.51 -11.26
N ILE A 97 7.80 1.36 -11.02
CA ILE A 97 8.57 0.18 -11.46
C ILE A 97 8.10 -1.07 -10.71
N ASP A 98 7.94 -0.99 -9.39
CA ASP A 98 7.41 -2.10 -8.58
C ASP A 98 5.99 -2.50 -9.03
N ASP A 99 5.21 -1.53 -9.51
CA ASP A 99 3.86 -1.68 -10.06
C ASP A 99 3.77 -2.46 -11.38
N LYS A 100 4.92 -2.71 -12.03
CA LYS A 100 5.05 -3.51 -13.25
C LYS A 100 5.65 -4.90 -13.00
N ARG A 101 5.98 -5.24 -11.75
CA ARG A 101 6.57 -6.55 -11.43
C ARG A 101 5.55 -7.68 -11.64
N HIS A 102 6.07 -8.83 -12.05
CA HIS A 102 5.30 -10.06 -12.18
C HIS A 102 4.67 -10.45 -10.83
N VAL A 103 3.47 -11.03 -10.90
CA VAL A 103 2.76 -11.52 -9.73
C VAL A 103 3.27 -12.92 -9.42
N PRO A 104 4.00 -13.13 -8.31
CA PRO A 104 4.51 -14.46 -7.97
C PRO A 104 3.35 -15.40 -7.62
N GLU A 105 3.58 -16.69 -7.79
CA GLU A 105 2.64 -17.71 -7.34
C GLU A 105 2.45 -17.66 -5.81
N LEU A 106 1.25 -18.00 -5.36
CA LEU A 106 0.93 -18.08 -3.94
C LEU A 106 1.84 -19.13 -3.27
N PRO A 107 2.46 -18.84 -2.12
CA PRO A 107 3.25 -19.84 -1.40
C PRO A 107 2.39 -21.07 -1.11
N GLU A 108 2.97 -22.26 -1.26
CA GLU A 108 2.27 -23.56 -1.16
C GLU A 108 1.40 -23.68 0.11
N LYS A 109 1.89 -23.18 1.24
CA LYS A 109 1.16 -23.12 2.53
C LYS A 109 -0.17 -22.33 2.50
N TYR A 110 -0.39 -21.48 1.49
CA TYR A 110 -1.61 -20.69 1.30
C TYR A 110 -2.41 -21.11 0.07
N GLN A 111 -1.90 -22.07 -0.72
CA GLN A 111 -2.67 -22.65 -1.81
C GLN A 111 -3.79 -23.50 -1.21
N ARG A 112 -5.02 -23.35 -1.71
CA ARG A 112 -6.11 -24.27 -1.34
C ARG A 112 -5.71 -25.65 -1.87
N LYS A 113 -5.45 -26.60 -0.96
CA LYS A 113 -5.32 -28.01 -1.34
C LYS A 113 -6.59 -28.41 -2.07
N LYS A 114 -6.44 -28.77 -3.33
CA LYS A 114 -7.51 -29.28 -4.18
C LYS A 114 -7.81 -30.73 -3.80
#